data_AF-A0A1Q8QQC4-F1
#
_entry.id   AF-A0A1Q8QQC4-F1
#
_cell.length_a   1.000
_cell.length_b   1.000
_cell.length_c   1.000
_cell.angle_alpha   90.00
_cell.angle_beta   90.00
_cell.angle_gamma   90.00
#
_symmetry.space_group_name_H-M   'P 1'
#
loop_
_entity.id
_entity.type
_entity.pdbx_description
1 polymer ?
#
loop_
_entity_poly.entity_id
_entity_poly.type
_entity_poly.pdbx_seq_one_letter_code
_entity_poly.pdbx_strand_id
1 'polypeptide(L)'
;MKLAMLVAAGLPEDHVVLDPGIGFGKRPEHNLAILRHLDRFANLGRPIYLGLSNKSFFASLCGLPVGERNQATAVASALCSARGARIHRVHDVASVKTALCLAASLAA
;
A
#
# COMPACT_ATOMS: atom_id res chain seq x y z
N MET A 1 2.39 -16.54 -14.86
CA MET A 1 2.12 -15.51 -13.82
C MET A 1 2.58 -16.05 -12.46
N LYS A 2 3.26 -15.26 -11.63
CA LYS A 2 3.87 -15.75 -10.36
C LYS A 2 2.87 -16.44 -9.42
N LEU A 3 1.63 -15.93 -9.35
CA LEU A 3 0.56 -16.54 -8.56
C LEU A 3 0.29 -18.00 -8.96
N ALA A 4 0.06 -18.25 -10.25
CA ALA A 4 -0.19 -19.60 -10.76
C ALA A 4 0.98 -20.56 -10.50
N MET A 5 2.23 -20.06 -10.54
CA MET A 5 3.41 -20.88 -10.21
C MET A 5 3.44 -21.28 -8.74
N LEU A 6 3.11 -20.36 -7.82
CA LEU A 6 3.06 -20.65 -6.39
C LEU A 6 1.95 -21.66 -6.06
N VAL A 7 0.77 -21.48 -6.66
CA VAL A 7 -0.35 -22.41 -6.48
C VAL A 7 -0.03 -23.79 -7.04
N ALA A 8 0.59 -23.87 -8.23
CA ALA A 8 1.04 -25.14 -8.80
C ALA A 8 2.12 -25.84 -7.95
N ALA A 9 2.91 -25.07 -7.18
CA ALA A 9 3.87 -25.60 -6.21
C ALA A 9 3.23 -26.03 -4.87
N GLY A 10 1.91 -25.94 -4.73
CA GLY A 10 1.16 -26.39 -3.56
C GLY A 10 0.85 -25.30 -2.52
N LEU A 11 1.14 -24.02 -2.80
CA LEU A 11 0.75 -22.93 -1.91
C LEU A 11 -0.75 -22.62 -2.05
N PRO A 12 -1.55 -22.67 -0.98
CA PRO A 12 -2.95 -22.25 -1.03
C PRO A 12 -3.07 -20.79 -1.50
N GLU A 13 -3.99 -20.51 -2.41
CA GLU A 13 -4.10 -19.18 -3.02
C GLU A 13 -4.51 -18.09 -2.01
N ASP A 14 -5.22 -18.46 -0.95
CA ASP A 14 -5.62 -17.60 0.17
C ASP A 14 -4.47 -17.27 1.13
N HIS A 15 -3.33 -17.96 1.02
CA HIS A 15 -2.10 -17.62 1.71
C HIS A 15 -1.26 -16.57 0.96
N VAL A 16 -1.76 -16.04 -0.16
CA VAL A 16 -1.05 -15.07 -1.00
C VAL A 16 -1.64 -13.67 -0.86
N VAL A 17 -0.75 -12.70 -0.67
CA VAL A 17 -1.05 -11.27 -0.71
C VAL A 17 -0.30 -10.61 -1.87
N LEU A 18 -0.84 -9.52 -2.41
CA LEU A 18 -0.25 -8.80 -3.54
C LEU A 18 0.41 -7.52 -3.07
N ASP A 19 1.71 -7.37 -3.34
CA ASP A 19 2.45 -6.11 -3.15
C ASP A 19 2.76 -5.50 -4.53
N PRO A 20 2.22 -4.33 -4.87
CA PRO A 20 2.52 -3.65 -6.14
C PRO A 20 3.94 -3.03 -6.16
N GLY A 21 4.66 -3.09 -5.03
CA GLY A 21 6.07 -2.77 -4.94
C GLY A 21 6.36 -1.30 -5.17
N ILE A 22 5.66 -0.41 -4.46
CA ILE A 22 5.88 1.04 -4.57
C ILE A 22 7.34 1.37 -4.29
N GLY A 23 8.00 2.19 -5.11
CA GLY A 23 9.40 2.58 -4.91
C GLY A 23 10.44 1.51 -5.28
N PHE A 24 10.04 0.38 -5.89
CA PHE A 24 10.97 -0.60 -6.45
C PHE A 24 11.02 -0.52 -7.97
N GLY A 25 12.11 0.04 -8.52
CA GLY A 25 12.34 0.14 -9.96
C GLY A 25 11.33 1.02 -10.71
N LYS A 26 10.70 1.97 -10.01
CA LYS A 26 9.58 2.77 -10.54
C LYS A 26 9.85 4.26 -10.36
N ARG A 27 9.55 5.03 -11.40
CA ARG A 27 9.54 6.50 -11.34
C ARG A 27 8.37 7.01 -10.48
N PRO A 28 8.42 8.23 -9.94
CA PRO A 28 7.36 8.79 -9.10
C PRO A 28 5.96 8.71 -9.74
N GLU A 29 5.85 9.01 -11.03
CA GLU A 29 4.60 8.97 -11.79
C GLU A 29 4.02 7.55 -11.91
N HIS A 30 4.87 6.52 -12.00
CA HIS A 30 4.43 5.12 -11.99
C HIS A 30 3.87 4.73 -10.62
N ASN A 31 4.54 5.15 -9.54
CA ASN A 31 4.08 4.91 -8.17
C ASN A 31 2.72 5.58 -7.94
N LEU A 32 2.55 6.83 -8.38
CA LEU A 32 1.28 7.54 -8.33
C LEU A 32 0.18 6.83 -9.13
N ALA A 33 0.48 6.39 -10.35
CA ALA A 33 -0.49 5.67 -11.18
C ALA A 33 -0.96 4.38 -10.51
N ILE A 34 -0.05 3.60 -9.92
CA ILE A 34 -0.38 2.39 -9.16
C ILE A 34 -1.27 2.72 -7.96
N LEU A 35 -0.92 3.74 -7.17
CA LEU A 35 -1.69 4.13 -5.99
C LEU A 35 -3.09 4.65 -6.34
N ARG A 36 -3.22 5.38 -7.46
CA ARG A 36 -4.52 5.85 -7.97
C ARG A 36 -5.44 4.72 -8.40
N HIS A 37 -4.86 3.64 -8.93
CA HIS A 37 -5.59 2.51 -9.50
C HIS A 37 -5.39 1.23 -8.68
N LEU A 38 -5.26 1.36 -7.36
CA LEU A 38 -5.01 0.24 -6.45
C LEU A 38 -6.16 -0.80 -6.49
N ASP A 39 -7.38 -0.33 -6.72
CA ASP A 39 -8.61 -1.10 -6.91
C ASP A 39 -8.50 -2.14 -8.03
N ARG A 40 -7.74 -1.85 -9.09
CA ARG A 40 -7.52 -2.81 -10.18
C ARG A 40 -6.77 -4.06 -9.73
N PHE A 41 -5.95 -3.95 -8.70
CA PHE A 41 -5.27 -5.10 -8.09
C PHE A 41 -6.20 -5.87 -7.14
N ALA A 42 -7.16 -5.19 -6.50
CA ALA A 42 -8.14 -5.83 -5.63
C ALA A 42 -9.03 -6.80 -6.43
N ASN A 43 -9.28 -6.49 -7.70
CA ASN A 43 -10.00 -7.37 -8.64
C ASN A 43 -9.28 -8.69 -8.96
N LEU A 44 -8.01 -8.84 -8.57
CA LEU A 44 -7.30 -10.13 -8.63
C LEU A 44 -7.70 -11.07 -7.48
N GLY A 45 -8.67 -10.66 -6.65
CA GLY A 45 -9.27 -11.48 -5.61
C GLY A 45 -8.42 -11.65 -4.36
N ARG A 46 -7.22 -11.03 -4.29
CA ARG A 46 -6.26 -11.18 -3.18
C ARG A 46 -6.11 -9.87 -2.39
N PRO A 47 -5.83 -9.93 -1.06
CA PRO A 47 -5.55 -8.73 -0.28
C PRO A 47 -4.32 -7.99 -0.79
N ILE A 48 -4.39 -6.65 -0.80
CA ILE A 48 -3.26 -5.81 -1.18
C ILE A 48 -2.44 -5.46 0.07
N TYR A 49 -1.14 -5.72 -0.03
CA TYR A 49 -0.10 -5.30 0.89
C TYR A 49 0.54 -4.00 0.40
N LEU A 50 0.69 -3.02 1.29
CA LEU A 50 1.17 -1.70 0.94
C LEU A 50 2.30 -1.25 1.87
N GLY A 51 3.50 -1.08 1.31
CA GLY A 51 4.65 -0.50 1.98
C GLY A 51 5.00 0.90 1.45
N LEU A 52 4.48 1.94 2.09
CA LEU A 52 4.80 3.35 1.78
C LEU A 52 5.75 4.01 2.79
N SER A 53 5.79 3.50 4.01
CA SER A 53 6.47 4.18 5.12
C SER A 53 7.95 4.44 4.83
N ASN A 54 8.37 5.68 5.03
CA ASN A 54 9.72 6.21 4.79
C ASN A 54 10.25 6.10 3.35
N LYS A 55 9.43 5.77 2.35
CA LYS A 55 9.92 5.69 0.96
C LYS A 55 10.32 7.06 0.41
N SER A 56 11.39 7.06 -0.39
CA SER A 56 11.90 8.22 -1.13
C SER A 56 10.86 8.85 -2.07
N PHE A 57 9.82 8.09 -2.41
CA PHE A 57 8.61 8.59 -3.08
C PHE A 57 8.05 9.87 -2.42
N PHE A 58 8.05 9.97 -1.09
CA PHE A 58 7.56 11.17 -0.41
C PHE A 58 8.52 12.36 -0.51
N ALA A 59 9.83 12.13 -0.68
CA ALA A 59 10.75 13.23 -1.00
C ALA A 59 10.43 13.80 -2.39
N SER A 60 10.24 12.95 -3.39
CA SER A 60 9.94 13.40 -4.75
C SER A 60 8.56 14.04 -4.88
N LEU A 61 7.57 13.56 -4.11
CA LEU A 61 6.20 14.03 -4.21
C LEU A 61 5.92 15.26 -3.35
N CYS A 62 6.41 15.27 -2.11
CA CYS A 62 6.04 16.25 -1.09
C CYS A 62 7.24 17.04 -0.55
N GLY A 63 8.46 16.81 -1.05
CA GLY A 63 9.67 17.44 -0.52
C GLY A 63 10.10 16.96 0.87
N LEU A 64 9.55 15.84 1.37
CA LEU A 64 9.76 15.41 2.75
C LEU A 64 11.07 14.62 2.94
N PRO A 65 11.98 15.04 3.83
CA PRO A 65 13.17 14.28 4.18
C PRO A 65 12.82 12.98 4.93
N VAL A 66 13.79 12.08 5.04
CA VAL A 66 13.60 10.85 5.84
C VAL A 66 13.49 11.24 7.32
N GLY A 67 12.40 10.88 7.98
CA GLY A 67 12.05 11.34 9.35
C GLY A 67 10.76 12.16 9.41
N GLU A 68 10.44 12.91 8.36
CA GLU A 68 9.24 13.77 8.31
C GLU A 68 8.08 13.14 7.51
N ARG A 69 8.16 11.85 7.23
CA ARG A 69 7.21 11.13 6.34
C ARG A 69 6.07 10.45 7.08
N ASN A 70 6.01 10.53 8.42
CA ASN A 70 5.01 9.81 9.21
C ASN A 70 3.59 10.28 8.90
N GLN A 71 3.36 11.60 8.88
CA GLN A 71 2.06 12.16 8.52
C GLN A 71 1.65 11.78 7.09
N ALA A 72 2.56 11.92 6.12
CA ALA A 72 2.29 11.53 4.74
C ALA A 72 1.99 10.03 4.61
N THR A 73 2.67 9.17 5.39
CA THR A 73 2.41 7.73 5.44
C THR A 73 1.03 7.42 6.01
N ALA A 74 0.62 8.10 7.08
CA ALA A 74 -0.69 7.91 7.71
C ALA A 74 -1.82 8.32 6.75
N VAL A 75 -1.72 9.50 6.14
CA VAL A 75 -2.70 10.00 5.15
C VAL A 75 -2.77 9.05 3.95
N ALA A 76 -1.62 8.67 3.38
CA ALA A 76 -1.60 7.76 2.24
C ALA A 76 -2.19 6.38 2.60
N SER A 77 -1.97 5.88 3.81
CA SER A 77 -2.56 4.61 4.27
C SER A 77 -4.08 4.69 4.36
N ALA A 78 -4.63 5.76 4.93
CA ALA A 78 -6.07 6.01 4.97
C ALA A 78 -6.69 6.12 3.57
N LEU A 79 -6.04 6.85 2.64
CA LEU A 79 -6.54 6.98 1.27
C LEU A 79 -6.46 5.67 0.48
N CYS A 80 -5.46 4.83 0.75
CA CYS A 80 -5.29 3.57 0.04
C CYS A 80 -6.16 2.45 0.62
N SER A 81 -6.55 2.50 1.91
CA SER A 81 -7.45 1.50 2.49
C SER A 81 -8.82 1.53 1.82
N ALA A 82 -9.34 2.73 1.51
CA ALA A 82 -10.54 2.94 0.72
C ALA A 82 -10.42 2.42 -0.73
N ARG A 83 -9.20 2.18 -1.23
CA ARG A 83 -8.90 1.65 -2.56
C ARG A 83 -8.49 0.18 -2.56
N GLY A 84 -8.76 -0.54 -1.47
CA GLY A 84 -8.53 -1.99 -1.38
C GLY A 84 -7.21 -2.41 -0.73
N ALA A 85 -6.38 -1.49 -0.25
CA ALA A 85 -5.26 -1.86 0.63
C ALA A 85 -5.80 -2.45 1.93
N ARG A 86 -5.30 -3.63 2.34
CA ARG A 86 -5.74 -4.32 3.56
C ARG A 86 -4.62 -4.49 4.57
N ILE A 87 -3.37 -4.54 4.11
CA ILE A 87 -2.21 -4.72 4.96
C ILE A 87 -1.26 -3.54 4.74
N HIS A 88 -0.88 -2.85 5.81
CA HIS A 88 -0.02 -1.67 5.76
C HIS A 88 1.29 -1.93 6.51
N ARG A 89 2.41 -1.88 5.79
CA ARG A 89 3.75 -2.02 6.38
C ARG A 89 4.29 -0.65 6.75
N VAL A 90 4.38 -0.38 8.06
CA VAL A 90 4.69 0.95 8.57
C VAL A 90 5.69 0.92 9.73
N HIS A 91 6.43 2.02 9.90
CA HIS A 91 7.33 2.21 11.05
C HIS A 91 6.59 2.85 12.24
N ASP A 92 5.72 3.84 11.98
CA ASP A 92 4.87 4.45 12.99
C ASP A 92 3.47 3.81 12.96
N VAL A 93 3.28 2.81 13.83
CA VAL A 93 2.03 2.04 13.91
C VAL A 93 0.89 2.88 14.50
N ALA A 94 1.19 3.72 15.50
CA ALA A 94 0.17 4.48 16.22
C ALA A 94 -0.54 5.47 15.29
N SER A 95 0.22 6.28 14.54
CA SER A 95 -0.36 7.26 13.61
C SER A 95 -1.18 6.61 12.51
N VAL A 96 -0.70 5.49 11.95
CA VAL A 96 -1.38 4.79 10.86
C VAL A 96 -2.64 4.10 11.37
N LYS A 97 -2.62 3.49 12.56
CA LYS A 97 -3.81 2.91 13.18
C LYS A 97 -4.91 3.96 13.38
N THR A 98 -4.55 5.14 13.89
CA THR A 98 -5.50 6.25 14.06
C THR A 98 -6.10 6.68 12.72
N ALA A 99 -5.26 6.85 11.69
CA ALA A 99 -5.72 7.25 10.37
C ALA A 99 -6.64 6.19 9.72
N LEU A 100 -6.32 4.90 9.86
CA LEU A 100 -7.15 3.81 9.36
C LEU A 100 -8.48 3.68 10.12
N CYS A 101 -8.48 3.88 11.44
CA CYS A 101 -9.69 3.91 12.26
C CYS A 101 -10.64 5.00 11.75
N LEU A 102 -10.13 6.23 11.60
CA LEU A 102 -10.92 7.35 11.09
C LEU A 102 -11.44 7.08 9.68
N ALA A 103 -10.59 6.59 8.78
CA ALA A 103 -10.99 6.26 7.40
C ALA A 103 -12.10 5.22 7.35
N ALA A 104 -12.02 4.18 8.19
CA ALA A 104 -13.05 3.15 8.29
C ALA A 104 -14.37 3.70 8.84
N SER A 105 -14.31 4.55 9.88
CA SER A 105 -15.50 5.16 10.47
C SER A 105 -16.25 6.09 9.50
N LEU A 106 -15.55 6.75 8.58
CA LEU A 106 -16.15 7.65 7.58
C LEU A 106 -16.67 6.93 6.33
N ALA A 107 -16.30 5.66 6.14
CA ALA A 107 -16.73 4.84 5.00
C ALA A 107 -17.97 3.99 5.30
N ALA A 108 -18.45 3.99 6.55
CA ALA A 108 -19.68 3.33 7.01
C ALA A 108 -20.91 4.21 6.76
#